data_AF-A0A090M9A1-F1
#
_entry.id   AF-A0A090M9A1-F1
#
_cell.length_a   1.000
_cell.length_b   1.000
_cell.length_c   1.000
_cell.angle_alpha   90.00
_cell.angle_beta   90.00
_cell.angle_gamma   90.00
#
_symmetry.space_group_name_H-M   'P 1'
#
loop_
_entity.id
_entity.type
_entity.pdbx_description
1 polymer ?
#
loop_
_entity_poly.entity_id
_entity_poly.type
_entity_poly.pdbx_seq_one_letter_code
_entity_poly.pdbx_strand_id
1 'polypeptide(L)'
;MNSSSAIPRSDPDKIRPRLESSLKRLRMVVLLYQALSKRRFKKLPKDTAKDGMPAKLDSTASVLETLPDKFGDLAGAFYELDAEEIDRLMEDCFEQAVGVSEVLKMGWEGESDEFTEWMEKFKVEVKKT
;
A
#
# COMPACT_ATOMS: atom_id res chain seq x y z
N MET A 1 23.99 20.92 5.41
CA MET A 1 22.59 21.27 5.16
C MET A 1 21.80 20.65 6.30
N ASN A 2 21.52 21.44 7.34
CA ASN A 2 20.80 20.98 8.53
C ASN A 2 19.48 21.74 8.58
N SER A 3 18.39 21.07 8.24
CA SER A 3 17.05 21.64 8.32
C SER A 3 16.02 20.55 8.54
N SER A 4 16.24 19.68 9.54
CA SER A 4 15.12 18.99 10.16
C SER A 4 14.47 19.96 11.14
N SER A 5 13.45 20.68 10.68
CA SER A 5 12.59 21.44 11.58
C SER A 5 11.81 20.45 12.45
N ALA A 6 12.05 20.47 13.76
CA ALA A 6 11.23 19.70 14.68
C ALA A 6 9.79 20.22 14.63
N ILE A 7 8.82 19.31 14.70
CA ILE A 7 7.39 19.67 14.78
C ILE A 7 7.18 20.62 15.97
N PRO A 8 6.68 21.85 15.76
CA PRO A 8 6.41 22.81 16.83
C PRO A 8 5.52 22.20 17.94
N ARG A 9 5.67 22.67 19.18
CA ARG A 9 4.85 22.17 20.31
C ARG A 9 3.36 22.41 20.12
N SER A 10 2.99 23.51 19.48
CA SER A 10 1.61 23.85 19.16
C SER A 10 1.02 23.00 18.03
N ASP A 11 1.87 22.37 17.21
CA ASP A 11 1.50 21.54 16.06
C ASP A 11 0.32 22.11 15.25
N PRO A 12 0.45 23.36 14.74
CA PRO A 12 -0.67 24.08 14.12
C PRO A 12 -1.27 23.31 12.94
N ASP A 13 -0.39 22.66 12.18
CA ASP A 13 -0.76 21.89 11.00
C ASP A 13 -1.04 20.41 11.33
N LYS A 14 -1.10 20.03 12.61
CA LYS A 14 -1.45 18.68 13.07
C LYS A 14 -0.62 17.57 12.39
N ILE A 15 0.69 17.75 12.32
CA ILE A 15 1.62 16.79 11.74
C ILE A 15 1.69 15.52 12.59
N ARG A 16 1.59 15.60 13.93
CA ARG A 16 1.65 14.40 14.79
C ARG A 16 0.45 13.48 14.57
N PRO A 17 -0.81 13.96 14.57
CA PRO A 17 -1.95 13.12 14.20
C PRO A 17 -1.83 12.51 12.80
N ARG A 18 -1.34 13.27 11.81
CA ARG A 18 -1.10 12.76 10.45
C ARG A 18 -0.08 11.64 10.44
N LEU A 19 1.02 11.78 11.17
CA LEU A 19 2.03 10.73 11.31
C LEU A 19 1.44 9.47 11.94
N GLU A 20 0.66 9.60 13.02
CA GLU A 20 0.00 8.47 13.65
C GLU A 20 -0.96 7.74 12.70
N SER A 21 -1.77 8.49 11.94
CA SER A 21 -2.65 7.93 10.91
C SER A 21 -1.86 7.22 9.81
N SER A 22 -0.81 7.87 9.33
CA SER A 22 0.07 7.36 8.27
C SER A 22 0.75 6.06 8.68
N LEU A 23 1.24 5.97 9.91
CA LEU A 23 1.83 4.74 10.45
C LEU A 23 0.80 3.60 10.56
N LYS A 24 -0.45 3.89 10.94
CA LYS A 24 -1.53 2.88 10.97
C LYS A 24 -1.82 2.36 9.56
N ARG A 25 -1.95 3.27 8.58
CA ARG A 25 -2.17 2.94 7.17
C ARG A 25 -1.00 2.15 6.58
N LEU A 26 0.23 2.56 6.84
CA LEU A 26 1.43 1.85 6.39
C LEU A 26 1.50 0.43 6.95
N ARG A 27 1.13 0.22 8.22
CA ARG A 27 1.04 -1.13 8.81
C ARG A 27 0.05 -2.03 8.07
N MET A 28 -1.08 -1.49 7.61
CA MET A 28 -2.02 -2.26 6.78
C MET A 28 -1.42 -2.64 5.43
N VAL A 29 -0.67 -1.74 4.79
CA VAL A 29 0.05 -2.05 3.56
C VAL A 29 1.08 -3.15 3.79
N VAL A 30 1.84 -3.10 4.90
CA VAL A 30 2.77 -4.18 5.27
C VAL A 30 2.04 -5.52 5.42
N LEU A 31 0.86 -5.55 6.05
CA LEU A 31 0.04 -6.75 6.15
C LEU A 31 -0.41 -7.26 4.77
N LEU A 32 -0.78 -6.36 3.85
CA LEU A 32 -1.09 -6.72 2.46
C LEU A 32 0.11 -7.40 1.79
N TYR A 33 1.30 -6.81 1.83
CA TYR A 33 2.52 -7.43 1.26
C TYR A 33 2.78 -8.83 1.85
N GLN A 34 2.65 -8.99 3.17
CA GLN A 34 2.83 -10.28 3.83
C GLN A 34 1.80 -11.31 3.35
N ALA A 35 0.54 -10.91 3.20
CA ALA A 35 -0.52 -11.79 2.78
C ALA A 35 -0.37 -12.18 1.30
N LEU A 36 -0.04 -11.22 0.42
CA LEU A 36 0.29 -11.45 -0.99
C LEU A 36 1.46 -12.42 -1.15
N SER A 37 2.55 -12.22 -0.40
CA SER A 37 3.69 -13.13 -0.40
C SER A 37 3.28 -14.55 -0.04
N LYS A 38 2.53 -14.73 1.05
CA LYS A 38 2.15 -16.06 1.55
C LYS A 38 1.10 -16.77 0.70
N ARG A 39 0.12 -16.04 0.16
CA ARG A 39 -1.12 -16.61 -0.41
C ARG A 39 -1.24 -16.45 -1.93
N ARG A 40 -0.41 -15.61 -2.56
CA ARG A 40 -0.34 -15.46 -4.02
C ARG A 40 1.03 -15.86 -4.54
N PHE A 41 2.10 -15.21 -4.11
CA PHE A 41 3.43 -15.47 -4.69
C PHE A 41 3.98 -16.87 -4.35
N LYS A 42 3.82 -17.34 -3.10
CA LYS A 42 4.21 -18.72 -2.75
C LYS A 42 3.33 -19.81 -3.39
N LYS A 43 2.16 -19.43 -3.92
CA LYS A 43 1.21 -20.34 -4.60
C LYS A 43 1.25 -20.18 -6.12
N LEU A 44 2.26 -19.50 -6.67
CA LEU A 44 2.45 -19.41 -8.11
C LEU A 44 2.54 -20.81 -8.73
N PRO A 45 1.74 -21.12 -9.76
CA PRO A 45 1.86 -22.37 -10.50
C PRO A 45 3.25 -22.50 -11.14
N LYS A 46 3.70 -23.73 -11.37
CA LYS A 46 5.00 -23.99 -12.02
C LYS A 46 5.00 -23.61 -13.50
N ASP A 47 3.84 -23.65 -14.14
CA ASP A 47 3.63 -23.28 -15.53
C ASP A 47 2.98 -21.89 -15.60
N THR A 48 3.81 -20.84 -15.58
CA THR A 48 3.35 -19.44 -15.57
C THR A 48 3.10 -18.88 -16.98
N ALA A 49 3.31 -19.68 -18.03
CA ALA A 49 3.16 -19.26 -19.42
C ALA A 49 1.71 -19.38 -19.94
N LYS A 50 0.80 -19.97 -19.16
CA LYS A 50 -0.61 -20.14 -19.52
C LYS A 50 -1.49 -18.98 -19.09
N ASP A 51 -2.57 -18.79 -19.85
CA ASP A 51 -3.80 -18.08 -19.43
C ASP A 51 -3.60 -16.69 -18.82
N GLY A 52 -2.97 -15.77 -19.56
CA GLY A 52 -2.87 -14.36 -19.16
C GLY A 52 -2.07 -14.09 -17.88
N MET A 53 -1.47 -15.13 -17.29
CA MET A 53 -0.70 -15.04 -16.05
C MET A 53 0.53 -14.13 -16.16
N PRO A 54 1.30 -14.10 -17.26
CA PRO A 54 2.38 -13.14 -17.41
C PRO A 54 1.89 -11.68 -17.31
N ALA A 55 0.78 -11.35 -18.00
CA ALA A 55 0.21 -10.00 -17.93
C ALA A 55 -0.29 -9.63 -16.52
N LYS A 56 -0.85 -10.61 -15.79
CA LYS A 56 -1.26 -10.43 -14.38
C LYS A 56 -0.06 -10.20 -13.46
N LEU A 57 1.04 -10.92 -13.70
CA LEU A 57 2.31 -10.74 -12.98
C LEU A 57 2.97 -9.40 -13.28
N ASP A 58 3.00 -8.98 -14.55
CA ASP A 58 3.56 -7.70 -14.96
C ASP A 58 2.76 -6.54 -14.34
N SER A 59 1.42 -6.60 -14.42
CA SER A 59 0.54 -5.60 -13.79
C SER A 59 0.70 -5.56 -12.27
N THR A 60 1.01 -6.70 -11.66
CA THR A 60 1.29 -6.76 -10.22
C THR A 60 2.64 -6.12 -9.91
N ALA A 61 3.67 -6.48 -10.65
CA ALA A 61 5.03 -6.00 -10.44
C ALA A 61 5.10 -4.48 -10.62
N SER A 62 4.47 -3.95 -11.67
CA SER A 62 4.47 -2.51 -11.96
C SER A 62 3.91 -1.68 -10.81
N VAL A 63 2.88 -2.18 -10.11
CA VAL A 63 2.27 -1.43 -9.00
C VAL A 63 3.02 -1.66 -7.68
N LEU A 64 3.56 -2.87 -7.46
CA LEU A 64 4.36 -3.14 -6.26
C LEU A 64 5.72 -2.41 -6.27
N GLU A 65 6.26 -2.11 -7.46
CA GLU A 65 7.51 -1.38 -7.66
C GLU A 65 7.36 0.12 -7.35
N THR A 66 6.19 0.72 -7.60
CA THR A 66 5.98 2.17 -7.39
C THR A 66 5.73 2.54 -5.93
N LEU A 67 5.20 1.61 -5.13
CA LEU A 67 4.82 1.88 -3.74
C LEU A 67 5.99 2.31 -2.84
N PRO A 68 7.18 1.65 -2.87
CA PRO A 68 8.33 2.08 -2.07
C PRO A 68 8.77 3.53 -2.34
N ASP A 69 8.83 3.94 -3.61
CA ASP A 69 9.23 5.30 -3.98
C ASP A 69 8.24 6.32 -3.44
N LYS A 70 6.94 6.02 -3.56
CA LYS A 70 5.86 6.85 -3.01
C LYS A 70 5.91 7.00 -1.49
N PHE A 71 6.28 5.93 -0.76
CA PHE A 71 6.52 6.05 0.68
C PHE A 71 7.77 6.88 1.01
N GLY A 72 8.76 6.89 0.12
CA GLY A 72 9.91 7.79 0.18
C GLY A 72 9.48 9.26 0.05
N ASP A 73 8.66 9.56 -0.95
CA ASP A 73 8.08 10.90 -1.15
C ASP A 73 7.28 11.36 0.07
N LEU A 74 6.43 10.48 0.61
CA LEU A 74 5.65 10.74 1.82
C LEU A 74 6.56 11.06 3.03
N ALA A 75 7.63 10.29 3.20
CA ALA A 75 8.60 10.57 4.26
C ALA A 75 9.27 11.94 4.06
N GLY A 76 9.57 12.31 2.81
CA GLY A 76 10.03 13.64 2.43
C GLY A 76 9.08 14.75 2.89
N ALA A 77 7.79 14.64 2.57
CA ALA A 77 6.77 15.59 2.99
C ALA A 77 6.68 15.72 4.53
N PHE A 78 6.84 14.62 5.27
CA PHE A 78 6.95 14.65 6.73
C PHE A 78 8.19 15.38 7.25
N TYR A 79 9.34 15.25 6.58
CA TYR A 79 10.54 16.00 6.96
C TYR A 79 10.43 17.49 6.66
N GLU A 80 9.67 17.85 5.62
CA GLU A 80 9.41 19.23 5.21
C GLU A 80 8.24 19.88 5.99
N LEU A 81 7.52 19.09 6.80
CA LEU A 81 6.32 19.51 7.55
C LEU A 81 5.19 20.03 6.63
N ASP A 82 5.12 19.54 5.40
CA ASP A 82 4.10 19.94 4.43
C ASP A 82 2.81 19.14 4.63
N ALA A 83 1.85 19.71 5.34
CA ALA A 83 0.59 19.04 5.67
C ALA A 83 -0.27 18.72 4.44
N GLU A 84 -0.26 19.58 3.41
CA GLU A 84 -1.07 19.38 2.21
C GLU A 84 -0.49 18.23 1.38
N GLU A 85 0.84 18.22 1.22
CA GLU A 85 1.54 17.17 0.50
C GLU A 85 1.47 15.82 1.24
N ILE A 86 1.55 15.82 2.58
CA ILE A 86 1.32 14.62 3.39
C ILE A 86 -0.08 14.05 3.10
N ASP A 87 -1.12 14.87 3.14
CA ASP A 87 -2.50 14.41 2.91
C ASP A 87 -2.67 13.82 1.51
N ARG A 88 -2.13 14.51 0.49
CA ARG A 88 -2.17 14.07 -0.91
C ARG A 88 -1.43 12.75 -1.13
N LEU A 89 -0.18 12.65 -0.67
CA LEU A 89 0.65 11.45 -0.83
C LEU A 89 0.09 10.27 -0.03
N MET A 90 -0.51 10.54 1.15
CA MET A 90 -1.17 9.51 1.94
C MET A 90 -2.38 8.91 1.23
N GLU A 91 -3.18 9.72 0.54
CA GLU A 91 -4.30 9.23 -0.26
C GLU A 91 -3.80 8.42 -1.45
N ASP A 92 -2.85 8.96 -2.23
CA ASP A 92 -2.28 8.30 -3.42
C ASP A 92 -1.64 6.93 -3.10
N CYS A 93 -0.79 6.85 -2.07
CA CYS A 93 -0.17 5.60 -1.64
C CYS A 93 -1.21 4.53 -1.31
N PHE A 94 -2.30 4.96 -0.68
CA PHE A 94 -3.29 4.06 -0.12
C PHE A 94 -4.28 3.58 -1.19
N GLU A 95 -4.68 4.46 -2.11
CA GLU A 95 -5.45 4.09 -3.29
C GLU A 95 -4.69 3.09 -4.17
N GLN A 96 -3.39 3.32 -4.41
CA GLN A 96 -2.56 2.39 -5.16
C GLN A 96 -2.46 1.03 -4.47
N ALA A 97 -2.25 0.99 -3.14
CA ALA A 97 -2.22 -0.25 -2.38
C ALA A 97 -3.54 -1.04 -2.48
N VAL A 98 -4.69 -0.35 -2.48
CA VAL A 98 -6.00 -0.98 -2.72
C VAL A 98 -6.14 -1.44 -4.17
N GLY A 99 -5.63 -0.69 -5.13
CA GLY A 99 -5.60 -1.06 -6.55
C GLY A 99 -4.86 -2.37 -6.82
N VAL A 100 -3.66 -2.55 -6.25
CA VAL A 100 -2.92 -3.85 -6.27
C VAL A 100 -3.81 -4.99 -5.81
N SER A 101 -4.54 -4.71 -4.75
CA SER A 101 -5.36 -5.66 -4.03
C SER A 101 -6.52 -6.19 -4.90
N GLU A 102 -6.98 -5.43 -5.90
CA GLU A 102 -7.95 -5.89 -6.90
C GLU A 102 -7.31 -6.82 -7.93
N VAL A 103 -6.11 -6.51 -8.41
CA VAL A 103 -5.39 -7.33 -9.41
C VAL A 103 -5.14 -8.75 -8.87
N LEU A 104 -4.79 -8.86 -7.59
CA LEU A 104 -4.45 -10.12 -6.94
C LEU A 104 -5.56 -10.70 -6.07
N LYS A 105 -6.77 -10.13 -6.12
CA LYS A 105 -7.91 -10.58 -5.32
C LYS A 105 -8.20 -12.06 -5.58
N MET A 106 -8.40 -12.42 -6.85
CA MET A 106 -8.65 -13.81 -7.26
C MET A 106 -7.34 -14.61 -7.33
N GLY A 107 -7.46 -15.92 -7.18
CA GLY A 107 -6.36 -16.84 -7.39
C GLY A 107 -5.79 -16.79 -8.82
N TRP A 108 -4.74 -17.56 -9.06
CA TRP A 108 -4.05 -17.55 -10.35
C TRP A 108 -4.87 -18.17 -11.47
N GLU A 109 -5.85 -19.02 -11.14
CA GLU A 109 -6.76 -19.68 -12.09
C GLU A 109 -8.15 -19.00 -12.10
N GLY A 110 -8.29 -17.86 -11.43
CA GLY A 110 -9.54 -17.10 -11.34
C GLY A 110 -10.49 -17.56 -10.24
N GLU A 111 -10.05 -18.48 -9.39
CA GLU A 111 -10.83 -19.03 -8.29
C GLU A 111 -10.93 -18.06 -7.09
N SER A 112 -12.07 -18.11 -6.40
CA SER A 112 -12.24 -17.48 -5.09
C SER A 112 -11.74 -18.42 -4.00
N ASP A 113 -10.98 -17.89 -3.06
CA ASP A 113 -10.38 -18.62 -1.95
C ASP A 113 -10.47 -17.81 -0.64
N GLU A 114 -9.95 -18.39 0.45
CA GLU A 114 -9.91 -17.72 1.77
C GLU A 114 -9.19 -16.36 1.72
N PHE A 115 -8.22 -16.18 0.81
CA PHE A 115 -7.57 -14.88 0.61
C PHE A 115 -8.49 -13.87 -0.06
N THR A 116 -9.34 -14.31 -1.00
CA THR A 116 -10.34 -13.46 -1.66
C THR A 116 -11.31 -12.85 -0.65
N GLU A 117 -11.80 -13.66 0.30
CA GLU A 117 -12.66 -13.18 1.39
C GLU A 117 -11.92 -12.27 2.38
N TRP A 118 -10.68 -12.61 2.71
CA TRP A 118 -9.83 -11.77 3.55
C TRP A 118 -9.59 -10.40 2.90
N MET A 119 -9.37 -10.39 1.59
CA MET A 119 -9.16 -9.17 0.81
C MET A 119 -10.37 -8.23 0.85
N GLU A 120 -11.58 -8.76 0.77
CA GLU A 120 -12.80 -7.94 0.90
C GLU A 120 -12.91 -7.30 2.29
N LYS A 121 -12.62 -8.06 3.34
CA LYS A 121 -12.59 -7.53 4.72
C LYS A 121 -11.49 -6.49 4.89
N PHE A 122 -10.30 -6.75 4.34
CA PHE A 122 -9.17 -5.83 4.36
C PHE A 122 -9.53 -4.49 3.72
N LYS A 123 -10.15 -4.48 2.53
CA LYS A 123 -10.60 -3.25 1.87
C LYS A 123 -11.58 -2.44 2.71
N VAL A 124 -12.51 -3.12 3.40
CA VAL A 124 -13.46 -2.45 4.29
C VAL A 124 -12.76 -1.78 5.47
N GLU A 125 -11.81 -2.45 6.11
CA GLU A 125 -11.07 -1.87 7.24
C GLU A 125 -10.11 -0.76 6.82
N VAL A 126 -9.49 -0.92 5.66
CA VAL A 126 -8.65 0.10 5.01
C VAL A 126 -9.45 1.37 4.76
N LYS A 127 -10.66 1.30 4.20
CA LYS A 127 -11.53 2.46 3.96
C LYS A 127 -12.03 3.17 5.23
N LYS A 128 -11.95 2.53 6.39
CA LYS A 128 -12.35 3.12 7.69
C LYS A 128 -11.23 3.89 8.38
N THR A 129 -9.98 3.71 7.94
CA THR A 129 -8.79 4.34 8.53
C THR A 129 -8.44 5.62 7.80
#